data_AF-A0A537FSI8-F1
#
_entry.id   AF-A0A537FSI8-F1
#
_cell.length_a   1.000
_cell.length_b   1.000
_cell.length_c   1.000
_cell.angle_alpha   90.00
_cell.angle_beta   90.00
_cell.angle_gamma   90.00
#
_symmetry.space_group_name_H-M   'P 1'
#
loop_
_entity.id
_entity.type
_entity.pdbx_description
1 polymer ?
#
loop_
_entity_poly.entity_id
_entity_poly.type
_entity_poly.pdbx_seq_one_letter_code
_entity_poly.pdbx_strand_id
1 'polypeptide(L)'
;MRDKKRPYLDQIISSSVDIDKMDFIVRDSFHTGAGYGSVDVHRLLYTMDVINGNLSVDGRAVATLESFLLARLESFRTIYFHRASRAVQIMIVQALEAARDELDLLSFDEPDDYLRLDDYKVWTDLRECRKSRRIMQDLEARRLLKCAYEKTVYAPDELVSNVITKDTVRLNIQNEIANKAKVSPEEVVIDVPTLPSVPYHNAVEIQPLDIPVFKRGPSGKKEIVQLSEVSRIIGVLREFMNLVRVYTREQYRSRVESAARHILGETPAEVKVSY
;
A
#
# COMPACT_ATOMS: atom_id res chain seq x y z
N MET A 1 -2.60 21.65 16.17
CA MET A 1 -1.87 22.87 15.74
C MET A 1 -0.41 22.47 15.57
N ARG A 2 0.16 22.55 14.36
CA ARG A 2 1.50 21.99 14.05
C ARG A 2 2.62 22.97 14.42
N ASP A 3 3.68 22.49 15.08
CA ASP A 3 4.79 23.32 15.55
C ASP A 3 5.82 23.57 14.45
N LYS A 4 5.66 24.68 13.72
CA LYS A 4 6.57 25.09 12.65
C LYS A 4 8.02 25.34 13.12
N LYS A 5 8.26 25.50 14.43
CA LYS A 5 9.62 25.72 14.97
C LYS A 5 10.37 24.42 15.22
N ARG A 6 9.65 23.29 15.35
CA ARG A 6 10.22 21.97 15.68
C ARG A 6 9.61 20.87 14.79
N PRO A 7 9.84 20.91 13.46
CA PRO A 7 9.23 19.94 12.55
C PRO A 7 9.70 18.50 12.82
N TYR A 8 10.89 18.32 13.40
CA TYR A 8 11.38 17.01 13.82
C TYR A 8 10.44 16.26 14.79
N LEU A 9 9.63 16.95 15.61
CA LEU A 9 8.69 16.29 16.54
C LEU A 9 7.59 15.56 15.78
N ASP A 10 7.07 16.17 14.72
CA ASP A 10 6.09 15.53 13.83
C ASP A 10 6.75 14.38 13.05
N GLN A 11 8.00 14.57 12.61
CA GLN A 11 8.75 13.58 11.81
C GLN A 11 9.10 12.29 12.58
N ILE A 12 9.19 12.34 13.91
CA ILE A 12 9.35 11.16 14.76
C ILE A 12 8.16 10.21 14.58
N ILE A 13 6.95 10.75 14.48
CA ILE A 13 5.70 9.98 14.38
C ILE A 13 5.32 9.74 12.91
N SER A 14 5.60 10.71 12.03
CA SER A 14 5.16 10.68 10.63
C SER A 14 6.23 11.25 9.69
N SER A 15 6.99 10.37 9.04
CA SER A 15 7.98 10.67 7.99
C SER A 15 8.25 9.42 7.12
N SER A 16 9.27 9.48 6.23
CA SER A 16 9.70 8.28 5.48
C SER A 16 10.38 7.23 6.36
N VAL A 17 10.95 7.65 7.50
CA VAL A 17 11.67 6.82 8.46
C VAL A 17 11.21 7.27 9.85
N ASP A 18 10.08 6.75 10.31
CA ASP A 18 9.46 7.07 11.60
C ASP A 18 9.29 5.83 12.48
N ILE A 19 8.92 6.06 13.75
CA ILE A 19 8.78 4.98 14.73
C ILE A 19 7.64 4.02 14.40
N ASP A 20 6.59 4.49 13.72
CA ASP A 20 5.46 3.68 13.27
C ASP A 20 5.93 2.60 12.28
N LYS A 21 6.67 3.00 11.24
CA LYS A 21 7.23 2.06 10.25
C LYS A 21 8.29 1.15 10.85
N MET A 22 9.11 1.67 11.76
CA MET A 22 10.10 0.84 12.47
C MET A 22 9.44 -0.26 13.29
N ASP A 23 8.27 0.01 13.89
CA ASP A 23 7.52 -0.99 14.64
C ASP A 23 6.81 -1.98 13.73
N PHE A 24 5.92 -1.51 12.83
CA PHE A 24 5.06 -2.42 12.09
C PHE A 24 5.84 -3.30 11.10
N ILE A 25 6.93 -2.82 10.49
CA ILE A 25 7.73 -3.66 9.56
C ILE A 25 8.32 -4.86 10.30
N VAL A 26 8.87 -4.64 11.49
CA VAL A 26 9.47 -5.70 12.30
C VAL A 26 8.38 -6.61 12.87
N ARG A 27 7.33 -6.02 13.45
CA ARG A 27 6.19 -6.73 14.04
C ARG A 27 5.49 -7.60 13.01
N ASP A 28 5.15 -7.07 11.85
CA ASP A 28 4.37 -7.79 10.84
C ASP A 28 5.22 -8.87 10.19
N SER A 29 6.51 -8.61 9.92
CA SER A 29 7.42 -9.65 9.46
C SER A 29 7.55 -10.80 10.46
N PHE A 30 7.53 -10.52 11.76
CA PHE A 30 7.58 -11.56 12.79
C PHE A 30 6.28 -12.37 12.83
N HIS A 31 5.12 -11.71 12.93
CA HIS A 31 3.83 -12.39 13.08
C HIS A 31 3.37 -13.14 11.81
N THR A 32 3.79 -12.67 10.63
CA THR A 32 3.49 -13.35 9.36
C THR A 32 4.49 -14.44 9.01
N GLY A 33 5.68 -14.44 9.65
CA GLY A 33 6.77 -15.36 9.31
C GLY A 33 7.45 -15.06 7.97
N ALA A 34 7.18 -13.91 7.35
CA ALA A 34 7.70 -13.57 6.02
C ALA A 34 9.23 -13.34 6.01
N GLY A 35 9.83 -13.02 7.16
CA GLY A 35 11.29 -12.97 7.32
C GLY A 35 12.00 -11.76 6.70
N TYR A 36 11.27 -10.80 6.12
CA TYR A 36 11.84 -9.61 5.48
C TYR A 36 12.21 -8.48 6.46
N GLY A 37 11.80 -8.57 7.72
CA GLY A 37 11.91 -7.52 8.75
C GLY A 37 13.15 -7.61 9.65
N SER A 38 14.23 -8.29 9.25
CA SER A 38 15.50 -8.27 9.99
C SER A 38 16.23 -6.94 9.79
N VAL A 39 15.67 -5.88 10.39
CA VAL A 39 16.19 -4.52 10.32
C VAL A 39 16.67 -4.11 11.71
N ASP A 40 17.90 -3.61 11.79
CA ASP A 40 18.43 -3.00 13.00
C ASP A 40 17.85 -1.59 13.20
N VAL A 41 16.59 -1.54 13.64
CA VAL A 41 15.88 -0.27 13.90
C VAL A 41 16.55 0.53 15.02
N HIS A 42 17.23 -0.14 15.96
CA HIS A 42 17.99 0.54 17.01
C HIS A 42 19.17 1.32 16.44
N ARG A 43 19.91 0.74 15.50
CA ARG A 43 20.99 1.46 14.82
C ARG A 43 20.45 2.68 14.06
N LEU A 44 19.29 2.59 13.41
CA LEU A 44 18.67 3.78 12.81
C LEU A 44 18.37 4.85 13.87
N LEU A 45 17.71 4.49 14.96
CA LEU A 45 17.40 5.41 16.05
C LEU A 45 18.64 6.08 16.63
N TYR A 46 19.71 5.33 16.90
CA TYR A 46 20.96 5.85 17.47
C TYR A 46 21.79 6.70 16.50
N THR A 47 21.47 6.63 15.20
CA THR A 47 22.19 7.37 14.16
C THR A 47 21.35 8.50 13.56
N MET A 48 20.18 8.76 14.12
CA MET A 48 19.36 9.94 13.78
C MET A 48 19.77 11.15 14.62
N ASP A 49 19.58 12.34 14.04
CA ASP A 49 19.89 13.62 14.69
C ASP A 49 19.03 14.74 14.11
N VAL A 50 18.96 15.88 14.80
CA VAL A 50 18.21 17.06 14.33
C VAL A 50 19.16 18.04 13.67
N ILE A 51 19.02 18.20 12.35
CA ILE A 51 19.85 19.09 11.53
C ILE A 51 18.92 20.11 10.85
N ASN A 52 19.19 21.40 11.06
CA ASN A 52 18.36 22.49 10.53
C ASN A 52 16.86 22.31 10.84
N GLY A 53 16.54 21.81 12.04
CA GLY A 53 15.17 21.55 12.49
C GLY A 53 14.54 20.23 12.01
N ASN A 54 15.20 19.47 11.12
CA ASN A 54 14.70 18.21 10.57
C ASN A 54 15.41 17.00 11.15
N LEU A 55 14.66 15.92 11.35
CA LEU A 55 15.18 14.60 11.66
C LEU A 55 15.94 14.06 10.45
N SER A 56 17.23 13.81 10.64
CA SER A 56 18.17 13.37 9.60
C SER A 56 18.90 12.11 10.02
N VAL A 57 19.21 11.24 9.07
CA VAL A 57 19.97 10.00 9.29
C VAL A 57 21.46 10.25 9.05
N ASP A 58 22.34 9.77 9.93
CA ASP A 58 23.79 9.82 9.73
C ASP A 58 24.17 8.86 8.57
N GLY A 59 24.95 9.35 7.60
CA GLY A 59 25.37 8.57 6.44
C GLY A 59 26.14 7.28 6.78
N ARG A 60 26.68 7.15 8.00
CA ARG A 60 27.29 5.91 8.51
C ARG A 60 26.28 4.77 8.72
N ALA A 61 24.99 5.08 8.73
CA ALA A 61 23.90 4.10 8.84
C ALA A 61 23.22 3.82 7.49
N VAL A 62 23.80 4.25 6.36
CA VAL A 62 23.18 4.08 5.03
C VAL A 62 22.81 2.63 4.72
N ALA A 63 23.66 1.66 5.08
CA ALA A 63 23.35 0.25 4.88
C ALA A 63 22.11 -0.20 5.68
N THR A 64 21.95 0.29 6.91
CA THR A 64 20.76 0.00 7.72
C THR A 64 19.52 0.68 7.16
N LEU A 65 19.67 1.90 6.64
CA LEU A 65 18.61 2.62 5.95
C LEU A 65 18.16 1.89 4.67
N GLU A 66 19.11 1.38 3.88
CA GLU A 66 18.82 0.53 2.72
C GLU A 66 18.06 -0.73 3.12
N SER A 67 18.53 -1.46 4.13
CA SER A 67 17.84 -2.66 4.64
C SER A 67 16.42 -2.35 5.10
N PHE A 68 16.20 -1.22 5.79
CA PHE A 68 14.87 -0.79 6.20
C PHE A 68 13.94 -0.50 5.02
N LEU A 69 14.42 0.21 4.01
CA LEU A 69 13.62 0.52 2.82
C LEU A 69 13.30 -0.72 1.98
N LEU A 70 14.25 -1.65 1.88
CA LEU A 70 14.03 -2.96 1.25
C LEU A 70 13.01 -3.78 2.02
N ALA A 71 13.14 -3.88 3.34
CA ALA A 71 12.19 -4.59 4.20
C ALA A 71 10.78 -4.01 4.07
N ARG A 72 10.65 -2.68 4.00
CA ARG A 72 9.38 -2.01 3.75
C ARG A 72 8.80 -2.41 2.39
N LEU A 73 9.59 -2.28 1.31
CA LEU A 73 9.14 -2.61 -0.04
C LEU A 73 8.64 -4.06 -0.13
N GLU A 74 9.41 -5.00 0.42
CA GLU A 74 9.06 -6.43 0.43
C GLU A 74 7.85 -6.72 1.33
N SER A 75 7.70 -6.05 2.47
CA SER A 75 6.50 -6.17 3.31
C SER A 75 5.23 -5.76 2.54
N PHE A 76 5.29 -4.65 1.79
CA PHE A 76 4.18 -4.24 0.95
C PHE A 76 3.89 -5.23 -0.17
N ARG A 77 4.90 -5.77 -0.83
CA ARG A 77 4.73 -6.78 -1.89
C ARG A 77 4.09 -8.08 -1.39
N THR A 78 4.63 -8.61 -0.30
CA THR A 78 4.39 -10.00 0.11
C THR A 78 3.30 -10.13 1.17
N ILE A 79 3.09 -9.11 1.99
CA ILE A 79 2.11 -9.11 3.08
C ILE A 79 0.91 -8.25 2.70
N TYR A 80 1.10 -6.93 2.60
CA TYR A 80 -0.02 -5.98 2.51
C TYR A 80 -0.74 -6.05 1.15
N PHE A 81 0.01 -6.22 0.06
CA PHE A 81 -0.52 -6.38 -1.29
C PHE A 81 -0.54 -7.82 -1.73
N HIS A 82 -0.58 -8.78 -0.81
CA HIS A 82 -0.77 -10.16 -1.21
C HIS A 82 -2.15 -10.32 -1.89
N ARG A 83 -2.16 -10.92 -3.08
CA ARG A 83 -3.35 -10.96 -3.95
C ARG A 83 -4.59 -11.59 -3.28
N ALA A 84 -4.40 -12.58 -2.42
CA ALA A 84 -5.51 -13.23 -1.71
C ALA A 84 -6.04 -12.36 -0.55
N SER A 85 -5.14 -11.64 0.15
CA SER A 85 -5.53 -10.69 1.20
C SER A 85 -6.30 -9.51 0.60
N ARG A 86 -5.84 -9.01 -0.56
CA ARG A 86 -6.56 -7.99 -1.33
C ARG A 86 -7.93 -8.48 -1.81
N ALA A 87 -8.05 -9.71 -2.29
CA ALA A 87 -9.35 -10.29 -2.65
C ALA A 87 -10.34 -10.29 -1.46
N VAL A 88 -9.88 -10.64 -0.26
CA VAL A 88 -10.69 -10.56 0.97
C VAL A 88 -11.13 -9.12 1.26
N GLN A 89 -10.19 -8.17 1.22
CA GLN A 89 -10.50 -6.75 1.47
C GLN A 89 -11.52 -6.20 0.47
N ILE A 90 -11.37 -6.51 -0.81
CA ILE A 90 -12.33 -6.16 -1.87
C ILE A 90 -13.71 -6.72 -1.53
N MET A 91 -13.80 -8.00 -1.17
CA MET A 91 -15.08 -8.63 -0.83
C MET A 91 -15.72 -8.01 0.42
N ILE A 92 -14.93 -7.63 1.43
CA ILE A 92 -15.44 -6.91 2.62
C ILE A 92 -15.99 -5.54 2.22
N VAL A 93 -15.29 -4.79 1.37
CA VAL A 93 -15.78 -3.49 0.84
C VAL A 93 -17.07 -3.70 0.05
N GLN A 94 -17.14 -4.69 -0.83
CA GLN A 94 -18.37 -5.03 -1.57
C GLN A 94 -19.52 -5.40 -0.62
N ALA A 95 -19.23 -6.10 0.48
CA ALA A 95 -20.23 -6.41 1.50
C ALA A 95 -20.73 -5.14 2.21
N LEU A 96 -19.83 -4.22 2.59
CA LEU A 96 -20.18 -2.92 3.17
C LEU A 96 -21.03 -2.07 2.22
N GLU A 97 -20.63 -1.99 0.94
CA GLU A 97 -21.38 -1.27 -0.09
C GLU A 97 -22.76 -1.87 -0.31
N ALA A 98 -22.86 -3.21 -0.40
CA ALA A 98 -24.14 -3.89 -0.55
C ALA A 98 -25.05 -3.68 0.67
N ALA A 99 -24.47 -3.59 1.87
CA ALA A 99 -25.21 -3.36 3.09
C ALA A 99 -25.60 -1.89 3.33
N ARG A 100 -25.05 -0.95 2.58
CA ARG A 100 -25.17 0.50 2.83
C ARG A 100 -26.61 1.01 3.03
N ASP A 101 -27.57 0.48 2.27
CA ASP A 101 -28.97 0.92 2.38
C ASP A 101 -29.75 0.20 3.49
N GLU A 102 -29.24 -0.93 3.99
CA GLU A 102 -29.89 -1.75 5.03
C GLU A 102 -29.24 -1.57 6.41
N LEU A 103 -27.97 -1.13 6.45
CA LEU A 103 -27.18 -0.93 7.65
C LEU A 103 -26.51 0.44 7.64
N ASP A 104 -26.60 1.14 8.77
CA ASP A 104 -25.99 2.46 8.96
C ASP A 104 -24.54 2.38 9.46
N LEU A 105 -23.75 1.46 8.89
CA LEU A 105 -22.37 1.19 9.33
C LEU A 105 -21.36 2.28 8.91
N LEU A 106 -21.77 3.19 8.03
CA LEU A 106 -20.90 4.19 7.41
C LEU A 106 -21.27 5.63 7.80
N SER A 107 -22.26 5.82 8.65
CA SER A 107 -22.68 7.12 9.16
C SER A 107 -22.28 7.25 10.62
N PHE A 108 -21.65 8.38 10.97
CA PHE A 108 -21.15 8.65 12.31
C PHE A 108 -21.52 10.09 12.66
N ASP A 109 -22.40 10.27 13.63
CA ASP A 109 -22.78 11.59 14.13
C ASP A 109 -21.89 11.99 15.31
N GLU A 110 -21.58 11.02 16.18
CA GLU A 110 -20.73 11.20 17.35
C GLU A 110 -19.55 10.20 17.35
N PRO A 111 -18.41 10.52 18.00
CA PRO A 111 -17.30 9.59 18.12
C PRO A 111 -17.69 8.21 18.69
N ASP A 112 -18.68 8.19 19.59
CA ASP A 112 -19.20 6.96 20.19
C ASP A 112 -19.84 6.01 19.17
N ASP A 113 -20.36 6.52 18.04
CA ASP A 113 -20.90 5.68 16.97
C ASP A 113 -19.80 4.85 16.33
N TYR A 114 -18.64 5.48 16.09
CA TYR A 114 -17.46 4.80 15.56
C TYR A 114 -16.86 3.83 16.58
N LEU A 115 -16.79 4.21 17.86
CA LEU A 115 -16.22 3.38 18.94
C LEU A 115 -17.02 2.10 19.22
N ARG A 116 -18.29 2.03 18.81
CA ARG A 116 -19.11 0.81 18.89
C ARG A 116 -18.80 -0.20 17.78
N LEU A 117 -18.05 0.21 16.75
CA LEU A 117 -17.67 -0.68 15.67
C LEU A 117 -16.33 -1.34 15.98
N ASP A 118 -16.35 -2.67 16.00
CA ASP A 118 -15.18 -3.51 15.95
C ASP A 118 -15.34 -4.57 14.86
N ASP A 119 -14.28 -5.36 14.64
CA ASP A 119 -14.29 -6.41 13.63
C ASP A 119 -15.45 -7.40 13.82
N TYR A 120 -15.80 -7.74 15.06
CA TYR A 120 -16.86 -8.70 15.36
C TYR A 120 -18.25 -8.14 15.08
N LYS A 121 -18.50 -6.88 15.44
CA LYS A 121 -19.74 -6.16 15.20
C LYS A 121 -19.98 -6.02 13.72
N VAL A 122 -19.00 -5.47 13.00
CA VAL A 122 -19.09 -5.27 11.54
C VAL A 122 -19.27 -6.62 10.84
N TRP A 123 -18.51 -7.65 11.24
CA TRP A 123 -18.66 -8.99 10.66
C TRP A 123 -20.06 -9.58 10.87
N THR A 124 -20.59 -9.47 12.09
CA THR A 124 -21.89 -10.01 12.46
C THR A 124 -23.01 -9.31 11.71
N ASP A 125 -23.00 -7.97 11.67
CA ASP A 125 -24.00 -7.19 10.96
C ASP A 125 -24.00 -7.51 9.45
N LEU A 126 -22.82 -7.56 8.83
CA LEU A 126 -22.68 -7.90 7.41
C LEU A 126 -23.17 -9.32 7.11
N ARG A 127 -22.97 -10.27 8.04
CA ARG A 127 -23.44 -11.65 7.88
C ARG A 127 -24.97 -11.73 7.97
N GLU A 128 -25.58 -10.90 8.79
CA GLU A 128 -27.03 -10.89 9.03
C GLU A 128 -27.80 -10.07 7.99
N CYS A 129 -27.20 -9.02 7.43
CA CYS A 129 -27.76 -8.21 6.34
C CYS A 129 -28.00 -9.02 5.07
N ARG A 130 -29.20 -8.87 4.47
CA ARG A 130 -29.65 -9.72 3.36
C ARG A 130 -28.80 -9.52 2.10
N LYS A 131 -28.43 -8.27 1.78
CA LYS A 131 -27.66 -7.93 0.58
C LYS A 131 -26.20 -8.39 0.64
N SER A 132 -25.57 -8.37 1.82
CA SER A 132 -24.16 -8.76 2.01
C SER A 132 -23.95 -10.23 2.39
N ARG A 133 -24.99 -10.91 2.91
CA ARG A 133 -24.91 -12.29 3.42
C ARG A 133 -24.21 -13.27 2.49
N ARG A 134 -24.48 -13.21 1.18
CA ARG A 134 -23.88 -14.13 0.21
C ARG A 134 -22.35 -13.95 0.13
N ILE A 135 -21.89 -12.69 0.16
CA ILE A 135 -20.46 -12.35 0.12
C ILE A 135 -19.76 -12.84 1.40
N MET A 136 -20.40 -12.63 2.55
CA MET A 136 -19.87 -13.12 3.84
C MET A 136 -19.77 -14.66 3.89
N GLN A 137 -20.78 -15.37 3.38
CA GLN A 137 -20.71 -16.84 3.25
C GLN A 137 -19.57 -17.31 2.33
N ASP A 138 -19.26 -16.55 1.28
CA ASP A 138 -18.12 -16.84 0.41
C ASP A 138 -16.78 -16.57 1.11
N LEU A 139 -16.68 -15.49 1.89
CA LEU A 139 -15.52 -15.21 2.73
C LEU A 139 -15.27 -16.31 3.77
N GLU A 140 -16.30 -16.72 4.51
CA GLU A 140 -16.24 -17.77 5.55
C GLU A 140 -15.84 -19.13 4.97
N ALA A 141 -16.35 -19.45 3.78
CA ALA A 141 -16.00 -20.69 3.08
C ALA A 141 -14.75 -20.56 2.18
N ARG A 142 -14.04 -19.44 2.26
CA ARG A 142 -12.82 -19.14 1.47
C ARG A 142 -13.01 -19.22 -0.06
N ARG A 143 -14.23 -19.00 -0.54
CA ARG A 143 -14.57 -18.86 -1.97
C ARG A 143 -14.27 -17.42 -2.44
N LEU A 144 -12.98 -17.09 -2.44
CA LEU A 144 -12.50 -15.75 -2.75
C LEU A 144 -12.53 -15.43 -4.24
N LEU A 145 -12.63 -14.14 -4.57
CA LEU A 145 -12.30 -13.62 -5.91
C LEU A 145 -10.90 -14.07 -6.32
N LYS A 146 -10.73 -14.35 -7.62
CA LYS A 146 -9.47 -14.76 -8.21
C LYS A 146 -8.84 -13.61 -8.98
N CYS A 147 -7.55 -13.40 -8.75
CA CYS A 147 -6.73 -12.52 -9.57
C CYS A 147 -6.57 -13.15 -10.95
N ALA A 148 -7.26 -12.59 -11.95
CA ALA A 148 -7.21 -13.02 -13.34
C ALA A 148 -6.09 -12.33 -14.11
N TYR A 149 -5.70 -11.13 -13.69
CA TYR A 149 -4.61 -10.37 -14.32
C TYR A 149 -3.84 -9.58 -13.28
N GLU A 150 -2.53 -9.46 -13.48
CA GLU A 150 -1.63 -8.66 -12.68
C GLU A 150 -0.60 -8.00 -13.60
N LYS A 151 -0.36 -6.71 -13.40
CA LYS A 151 0.72 -5.95 -14.04
C LYS A 151 1.39 -5.07 -13.01
N THR A 152 2.69 -5.29 -12.82
CA THR A 152 3.56 -4.44 -12.02
C THR A 152 4.29 -3.48 -12.94
N VAL A 153 4.23 -2.19 -12.63
CA VAL A 153 4.91 -1.14 -13.38
C VAL A 153 5.89 -0.43 -12.46
N TYR A 154 7.16 -0.41 -12.89
CA TYR A 154 8.29 0.19 -12.18
C TYR A 154 8.68 1.58 -12.71
N ALA A 155 8.01 2.06 -13.76
CA ALA A 155 8.26 3.35 -14.38
C ALA A 155 6.95 4.14 -14.54
N PRO A 156 7.00 5.46 -14.78
CA PRO A 156 5.80 6.24 -15.10
C PRO A 156 5.12 5.70 -16.37
N ASP A 157 4.01 5.02 -16.20
CA ASP A 157 3.10 4.58 -17.27
C ASP A 157 1.84 5.44 -17.14
N GLU A 158 1.54 6.23 -18.18
CA GLU A 158 0.42 7.16 -18.19
C GLU A 158 -0.93 6.46 -18.05
N LEU A 159 -1.07 5.27 -18.64
CA LEU A 159 -2.28 4.45 -18.50
C LEU A 159 -2.45 4.03 -17.05
N VAL A 160 -1.42 3.42 -16.44
CA VAL A 160 -1.48 2.96 -15.05
C VAL A 160 -1.69 4.11 -14.08
N SER A 161 -1.01 5.24 -14.29
CA SER A 161 -1.23 6.47 -13.53
C SER A 161 -2.68 6.95 -13.60
N ASN A 162 -3.29 6.92 -14.78
CA ASN A 162 -4.69 7.29 -14.96
C ASN A 162 -5.64 6.27 -14.30
N VAL A 163 -5.39 4.95 -14.37
CA VAL A 163 -6.21 3.93 -13.68
C VAL A 163 -6.13 4.07 -12.16
N ILE A 164 -4.95 4.45 -11.65
CA ILE A 164 -4.74 4.70 -10.23
C ILE A 164 -5.49 5.95 -9.78
N THR A 165 -5.37 7.05 -10.52
CA THR A 165 -5.80 8.38 -10.04
C THR A 165 -7.23 8.75 -10.43
N LYS A 166 -7.81 8.14 -11.47
CA LYS A 166 -9.12 8.54 -12.02
C LYS A 166 -10.11 7.38 -11.98
N ASP A 167 -11.11 7.48 -11.10
CA ASP A 167 -12.17 6.48 -10.98
C ASP A 167 -12.97 6.30 -12.27
N THR A 168 -13.18 7.38 -13.04
CA THR A 168 -13.87 7.32 -14.34
C THR A 168 -13.11 6.46 -15.35
N VAL A 169 -11.77 6.56 -15.38
CA VAL A 169 -10.93 5.72 -16.24
C VAL A 169 -11.00 4.26 -15.80
N ARG A 170 -10.93 4.01 -14.49
CA ARG A 170 -11.04 2.66 -13.92
C ARG A 170 -12.37 2.01 -14.29
N LEU A 171 -13.49 2.72 -14.14
CA LEU A 171 -14.83 2.25 -14.51
C LEU A 171 -14.95 1.95 -16.02
N ASN A 172 -14.39 2.81 -16.87
CA ASN A 172 -14.40 2.59 -18.31
C ASN A 172 -13.65 1.31 -18.70
N ILE A 173 -12.45 1.10 -18.14
CA ILE A 173 -11.67 -0.11 -18.38
C ILE A 173 -12.38 -1.34 -17.83
N GLN A 174 -12.97 -1.26 -16.64
CA GLN A 174 -13.77 -2.34 -16.06
C GLN A 174 -14.90 -2.76 -17.01
N ASN A 175 -15.66 -1.79 -17.52
CA ASN A 175 -16.74 -2.04 -18.48
C ASN A 175 -16.22 -2.64 -19.79
N GLU A 176 -15.08 -2.17 -20.30
CA GLU A 176 -14.48 -2.71 -21.52
C GLU A 176 -14.04 -4.18 -21.35
N ILE A 177 -13.39 -4.49 -20.22
CA ILE A 177 -13.00 -5.87 -19.86
C ILE A 177 -14.25 -6.75 -19.74
N ALA A 178 -15.29 -6.29 -19.03
CA ALA A 178 -16.52 -7.03 -18.83
C ALA A 178 -17.24 -7.32 -20.16
N ASN A 179 -17.37 -6.31 -21.03
CA ASN A 179 -17.96 -6.44 -22.36
C ASN A 179 -17.21 -7.46 -23.22
N LYS A 180 -15.88 -7.37 -23.25
CA LYS A 180 -15.04 -8.29 -24.04
C LYS A 180 -15.07 -9.72 -23.47
N ALA A 181 -15.08 -9.84 -22.15
CA ALA A 181 -15.21 -11.12 -21.47
C ALA A 181 -16.64 -11.69 -21.52
N LYS A 182 -17.64 -10.90 -21.95
CA LYS A 182 -19.09 -11.23 -21.97
C LYS A 182 -19.65 -11.56 -20.58
N VAL A 183 -19.27 -10.79 -19.57
CA VAL A 183 -19.74 -10.90 -18.17
C VAL A 183 -20.35 -9.58 -17.71
N SER A 184 -21.09 -9.57 -16.61
CA SER A 184 -21.56 -8.33 -16.00
C SER A 184 -20.36 -7.48 -15.51
N PRO A 185 -20.41 -6.14 -15.61
CA PRO A 185 -19.39 -5.27 -15.03
C PRO A 185 -19.11 -5.54 -13.55
N GLU A 186 -20.11 -5.95 -12.78
CA GLU A 186 -19.99 -6.30 -11.35
C GLU A 186 -19.10 -7.53 -11.09
N GLU A 187 -18.90 -8.38 -12.10
CA GLU A 187 -18.04 -9.57 -12.00
C GLU A 187 -16.56 -9.24 -12.23
N VAL A 188 -16.23 -7.99 -12.59
CA VAL A 188 -14.87 -7.53 -12.83
C VAL A 188 -14.53 -6.44 -11.84
N VAL A 189 -13.47 -6.63 -11.04
CA VAL A 189 -12.98 -5.61 -10.11
C VAL A 189 -11.55 -5.26 -10.46
N ILE A 190 -11.27 -3.97 -10.63
CA ILE A 190 -9.91 -3.46 -10.83
C ILE A 190 -9.37 -2.97 -9.49
N ASP A 191 -8.35 -3.64 -8.97
CA ASP A 191 -7.63 -3.25 -7.76
C ASP A 191 -6.32 -2.57 -8.14
N VAL A 192 -6.08 -1.41 -7.54
CA VAL A 192 -4.87 -0.61 -7.74
C VAL A 192 -4.27 -0.27 -6.38
N PRO A 193 -3.70 -1.27 -5.67
CA PRO A 193 -3.09 -0.99 -4.39
C PRO A 193 -1.88 -0.08 -4.62
N THR A 194 -1.99 1.14 -4.14
CA THR A 194 -0.86 2.05 -4.09
C THR A 194 -0.20 1.86 -2.74
N LEU A 195 1.13 1.77 -2.72
CA LEU A 195 1.87 2.10 -1.51
C LEU A 195 1.41 3.50 -1.12
N PRO A 196 0.79 3.71 0.05
CA PRO A 196 0.73 5.06 0.57
C PRO A 196 2.20 5.43 0.79
N SER A 197 2.76 6.18 -0.17
CA SER A 197 3.76 7.17 0.13
C SER A 197 3.05 8.07 1.12
N VAL A 198 3.13 7.74 2.42
CA VAL A 198 2.63 8.60 3.49
C VAL A 198 3.17 9.98 3.15
N PRO A 199 2.33 10.89 2.64
CA PRO A 199 2.87 12.10 2.06
C PRO A 199 3.44 12.87 3.23
N TYR A 200 4.67 13.37 3.12
CA TYR A 200 5.15 14.38 4.04
C TYR A 200 4.14 15.52 3.99
N HIS A 201 3.34 15.62 5.02
CA HIS A 201 2.68 16.86 5.30
C HIS A 201 3.72 17.64 6.14
N ASN A 202 4.13 18.82 5.67
CA ASN A 202 4.93 19.83 6.37
C ASN A 202 6.46 19.70 6.38
N ALA A 203 7.07 19.73 5.20
CA ALA A 203 8.31 20.49 5.04
C ALA A 203 8.15 21.29 3.75
N VAL A 204 8.22 22.61 3.84
CA VAL A 204 7.99 23.51 2.70
C VAL A 204 9.03 23.29 1.57
N GLU A 205 10.05 22.46 1.79
CA GLU A 205 11.18 22.24 0.87
C GLU A 205 11.64 20.77 0.71
N ILE A 206 10.96 19.77 1.30
CA ILE A 206 11.38 18.36 1.24
C ILE A 206 10.30 17.54 0.53
N GLN A 207 10.66 16.83 -0.55
CA GLN A 207 9.68 16.03 -1.29
C GLN A 207 9.14 14.88 -0.42
N PRO A 208 7.92 14.37 -0.66
CA PRO A 208 7.30 13.31 0.12
C PRO A 208 8.07 11.97 0.27
N LEU A 209 9.25 11.84 -0.34
CA LEU A 209 10.11 10.66 -0.29
C LEU A 209 11.56 11.00 0.10
N ASP A 210 11.84 12.25 0.43
CA ASP A 210 13.18 12.67 0.79
C ASP A 210 13.50 12.26 2.22
N ILE A 211 14.64 11.58 2.38
CA ILE A 211 15.17 11.16 3.67
C ILE A 211 16.40 12.04 3.89
N PRO A 212 16.33 13.05 4.78
CA PRO A 212 17.48 13.90 5.05
C PRO A 212 18.64 13.04 5.57
N VAL A 213 19.80 13.16 4.93
CA VAL A 213 21.03 12.47 5.35
C VAL A 213 22.10 13.50 5.61
N PHE A 214 22.91 13.28 6.65
CA PHE A 214 24.06 14.12 6.95
C PHE A 214 25.34 13.29 7.08
N LYS A 215 26.48 13.91 6.80
CA LYS A 215 27.81 13.37 7.12
C LYS A 215 28.48 14.23 8.17
N ARG A 216 29.41 13.62 8.93
CA ARG A 216 30.28 14.34 9.85
C ARG A 216 31.61 14.62 9.15
N GLY A 217 31.95 15.88 8.98
CA GLY A 217 33.25 16.30 8.47
C GLY A 217 34.38 16.03 9.47
N PRO A 218 35.66 16.20 9.07
CA PRO A 218 36.81 15.96 9.93
C PRO A 218 36.81 16.77 11.24
N SER A 219 36.18 17.95 11.24
CA SER A 219 36.01 18.81 12.41
C SER A 219 34.83 18.44 13.31
N GLY A 220 34.10 17.36 13.00
CA GLY A 220 32.87 16.97 13.69
C GLY A 220 31.62 17.76 13.26
N LYS A 221 31.78 18.76 12.38
CA LYS A 221 30.65 19.51 11.81
C LYS A 221 29.75 18.59 10.99
N LYS A 222 28.43 18.69 11.20
CA LYS A 222 27.42 17.91 10.49
C LYS A 222 26.96 18.69 9.25
N GLU A 223 26.99 18.05 8.10
CA GLU A 223 26.62 18.67 6.82
C GLU A 223 25.60 17.79 6.11
N ILE A 224 24.49 18.39 5.67
CA ILE A 224 23.47 17.71 4.87
C ILE A 224 24.08 17.34 3.52
N VAL A 225 23.79 16.13 3.07
CA VAL A 225 24.22 15.60 1.78
C VAL A 225 23.03 15.04 1.00
N GLN A 226 23.13 15.01 -0.32
CA GLN A 226 22.11 14.37 -1.13
C GLN A 226 22.10 12.86 -0.88
N LEU A 227 20.92 12.25 -0.79
CA LEU A 227 20.80 10.81 -0.56
C LEU A 227 21.51 9.99 -1.65
N SER A 228 21.44 10.46 -2.90
CA SER A 228 22.11 9.85 -4.06
C SER A 228 23.65 9.83 -3.96
N GLU A 229 24.24 10.74 -3.17
CA GLU A 229 25.69 10.75 -2.89
C GLU A 229 26.09 9.68 -1.87
N VAL A 230 25.12 9.13 -1.13
CA VAL A 230 25.35 8.14 -0.07
C VAL A 230 24.87 6.76 -0.49
N SER A 231 23.79 6.68 -1.28
CA SER A 231 23.29 5.43 -1.86
C SER A 231 22.62 5.67 -3.21
N ARG A 232 23.10 4.95 -4.23
CA ARG A 232 22.41 4.83 -5.52
C ARG A 232 21.23 3.86 -5.47
N ILE A 233 21.28 2.89 -4.56
CA ILE A 233 20.24 1.85 -4.41
C ILE A 233 18.95 2.49 -3.94
N ILE A 234 19.01 3.40 -2.96
CA ILE A 234 17.80 4.06 -2.44
C ILE A 234 17.09 4.86 -3.54
N GLY A 235 17.83 5.47 -4.47
CA GLY A 235 17.24 6.15 -5.63
C GLY A 235 16.37 5.22 -6.49
N VAL A 236 16.81 3.98 -6.71
CA VAL A 236 16.04 2.97 -7.45
C VAL A 236 14.87 2.45 -6.63
N LEU A 237 15.04 2.25 -5.32
CA LEU A 237 13.96 1.81 -4.43
C LEU A 237 12.85 2.85 -4.28
N ARG A 238 13.10 4.12 -4.63
CA ARG A 238 12.08 5.18 -4.73
C ARG A 238 11.22 5.05 -5.98
N GLU A 239 11.67 4.36 -7.03
CA GLU A 239 10.88 4.17 -8.23
C GLU A 239 9.73 3.21 -7.91
N PHE A 240 8.54 3.80 -7.89
CA PHE A 240 7.33 3.23 -7.33
C PHE A 240 6.98 1.88 -7.95
N MET A 241 6.52 0.96 -7.11
CA MET A 241 5.81 -0.22 -7.56
C MET A 241 4.32 0.13 -7.69
N ASN A 242 3.89 0.47 -8.89
CA ASN A 242 2.47 0.57 -9.21
C ASN A 242 1.97 -0.81 -9.63
N LEU A 243 0.88 -1.26 -9.00
CA LEU A 243 0.30 -2.57 -9.27
C LEU A 243 -1.13 -2.39 -9.76
N VAL A 244 -1.46 -3.03 -10.88
CA VAL A 244 -2.82 -3.13 -11.39
C VAL A 244 -3.21 -4.59 -11.41
N ARG A 245 -4.32 -4.92 -10.76
CA ARG A 245 -4.90 -6.26 -10.76
C ARG A 245 -6.34 -6.24 -11.21
N VAL A 246 -6.74 -7.32 -11.87
CA VAL A 246 -8.14 -7.57 -12.21
C VAL A 246 -8.59 -8.84 -11.51
N TYR A 247 -9.63 -8.71 -10.70
CA TYR A 247 -10.27 -9.78 -9.95
C TYR A 247 -11.62 -10.14 -10.54
N THR A 248 -11.98 -11.42 -10.44
CA THR A 248 -13.27 -11.95 -10.87
C THR A 248 -13.60 -13.25 -10.11
N ARG A 249 -14.83 -13.75 -10.22
CA ARG A 249 -15.16 -15.11 -9.78
C ARG A 249 -14.44 -16.17 -10.62
N GLU A 250 -14.14 -17.31 -9.99
CA GLU A 250 -13.38 -18.43 -10.59
C GLU A 250 -13.91 -18.82 -11.98
N GLN A 251 -15.23 -18.97 -12.11
CA GLN A 251 -15.90 -19.40 -13.35
C GLN A 251 -15.66 -18.48 -14.57
N TYR A 252 -15.25 -17.23 -14.34
CA TYR A 252 -14.97 -16.25 -15.40
C TYR A 252 -13.48 -15.96 -15.59
N ARG A 253 -12.61 -16.53 -14.75
CA ARG A 253 -11.17 -16.21 -14.67
C ARG A 253 -10.49 -16.19 -16.03
N SER A 254 -10.61 -17.25 -16.82
CA SER A 254 -9.95 -17.37 -18.12
C SER A 254 -10.43 -16.31 -19.14
N ARG A 255 -11.74 -16.02 -19.15
CA ARG A 255 -12.33 -15.03 -20.07
C ARG A 255 -11.92 -13.61 -19.69
N VAL A 256 -11.94 -13.28 -18.40
CA VAL A 256 -11.53 -11.98 -17.87
C VAL A 256 -10.03 -11.77 -18.05
N GLU A 257 -9.20 -12.80 -17.82
CA GLU A 257 -7.75 -12.75 -18.06
C GLU A 257 -7.43 -12.42 -19.52
N SER A 258 -8.05 -13.12 -20.47
CA SER A 258 -7.86 -12.86 -21.90
C SER A 258 -8.28 -11.45 -22.30
N ALA A 259 -9.42 -10.97 -21.79
CA ALA A 259 -9.88 -9.61 -22.02
C ALA A 259 -8.94 -8.55 -21.42
N ALA A 260 -8.53 -8.75 -20.16
CA ALA A 260 -7.64 -7.84 -19.46
C ALA A 260 -6.28 -7.72 -20.14
N ARG A 261 -5.66 -8.83 -20.59
CA ARG A 261 -4.39 -8.79 -21.33
C ARG A 261 -4.49 -8.00 -22.63
N HIS A 262 -5.61 -8.11 -23.33
CA HIS A 262 -5.82 -7.37 -24.58
C HIS A 262 -5.96 -5.86 -24.34
N ILE A 263 -6.55 -5.45 -23.21
CA ILE A 263 -6.86 -4.03 -22.92
C ILE A 263 -5.70 -3.35 -22.17
N LEU A 264 -5.11 -4.02 -21.18
CA LEU A 264 -4.06 -3.49 -20.30
C LEU A 264 -2.63 -3.86 -20.75
N GLY A 265 -2.51 -4.68 -21.80
CA GLY A 265 -1.26 -5.20 -22.33
C GLY A 265 -0.82 -6.52 -21.70
N GLU A 266 0.14 -7.18 -22.33
CA GLU A 266 0.68 -8.43 -21.79
C GLU A 266 1.50 -8.18 -20.51
N THR A 267 1.37 -9.10 -19.55
CA THR A 267 2.30 -9.19 -18.43
C THR A 267 3.60 -9.82 -18.94
N PRO A 268 4.78 -9.24 -18.69
CA PRO A 268 6.05 -9.87 -19.03
C PRO A 268 6.10 -11.30 -18.48
N ALA A 269 6.56 -12.27 -19.29
CA ALA A 269 6.56 -13.69 -18.94
C ALA A 269 7.27 -14.01 -17.60
N GLU A 270 8.18 -13.13 -17.19
CA GLU A 270 8.96 -13.18 -15.94
C GLU A 270 8.11 -12.98 -14.66
N VAL A 271 6.89 -12.43 -14.77
CA VAL A 271 5.97 -12.20 -13.63
C VAL A 271 4.92 -13.31 -13.52
N LYS A 272 4.98 -14.37 -14.34
CA LYS A 272 4.23 -15.62 -14.11
C LYS A 272 4.83 -16.38 -12.92
N VAL A 273 4.88 -15.77 -11.74
CA VAL A 273 5.20 -16.52 -10.53
C VAL A 273 3.95 -17.30 -10.14
N SER A 274 3.97 -18.57 -10.50
CA SER A 274 3.01 -19.56 -10.03
C SER A 274 3.21 -19.72 -8.52
N TYR A 275 2.26 -19.21 -7.74
CA TYR A 275 1.98 -19.66 -6.38
C TYR A 275 0.59 -20.30 -6.37
#